data_AF-A0A7Y2DQ40-F1
#
_entry.id   AF-A0A7Y2DQ40-F1
#
_cell.length_a   1.000
_cell.length_b   1.000
_cell.length_c   1.000
_cell.angle_alpha   90.00
_cell.angle_beta   90.00
_cell.angle_gamma   90.00
#
_symmetry.space_group_name_H-M   'P 1'
#
loop_
_entity.id
_entity.type
_entity.pdbx_description
1 polymer ?
#
loop_
_entity_poly.entity_id
_entity_poly.type
_entity_poly.pdbx_seq_one_letter_code
_entity_poly.pdbx_strand_id
1 'polypeptide(L)'
;MKNRRKIASVAAIVLFVMLLAVVFSLSTVFERSVVAQNTSKAVTPSPTPEFDQEAALAKLRERIKGKEKLPAEEVFKNIKNFKGVPAGRLLAIMRFGYARSLGVDCTHCHVPGKWASEEKKTKQIARDMHKMAGAINGELLKNMESLGGRQAIVNCTTCHRGEVKPATNLPRPKPNSE
;
A
#
# COMPACT_ATOMS: atom_id res chain seq x y z
N MET A 1 -34.11 -63.56 -28.65
CA MET A 1 -34.31 -62.09 -28.43
C MET A 1 -34.08 -61.62 -26.98
N LYS A 2 -34.16 -62.47 -25.95
CA LYS A 2 -34.06 -62.07 -24.52
C LYS A 2 -32.65 -61.66 -24.04
N ASN A 3 -31.58 -62.24 -24.61
CA ASN A 3 -30.20 -61.97 -24.19
C ASN A 3 -29.64 -60.64 -24.73
N ARG A 4 -30.07 -60.18 -25.92
CA ARG A 4 -29.60 -58.90 -26.50
C ARG A 4 -30.08 -57.69 -25.70
N ARG A 5 -31.29 -57.74 -25.11
CA ARG A 5 -31.81 -56.68 -24.23
C ARG A 5 -31.06 -56.60 -22.89
N LYS A 6 -30.68 -57.74 -22.30
CA LYS A 6 -29.89 -57.76 -21.04
C LYS A 6 -28.48 -57.17 -21.24
N ILE A 7 -27.82 -57.49 -22.35
CA ILE A 7 -26.47 -56.97 -22.65
C ILE A 7 -26.52 -55.46 -22.89
N ALA A 8 -27.55 -54.94 -23.59
CA ALA A 8 -27.74 -53.51 -23.79
C ALA A 8 -28.00 -52.75 -22.47
N SER A 9 -28.78 -53.30 -21.55
CA SER A 9 -29.02 -52.67 -20.23
C SER A 9 -27.77 -52.67 -19.34
N VAL A 10 -26.97 -53.73 -19.36
CA VAL A 10 -25.71 -53.77 -18.58
C VAL A 10 -24.68 -52.80 -19.16
N ALA A 11 -24.57 -52.71 -20.50
CA ALA A 11 -23.68 -51.76 -21.15
C ALA A 11 -24.08 -50.29 -20.85
N ALA A 12 -25.38 -49.97 -20.84
CA ALA A 12 -25.85 -48.62 -20.51
C ALA A 12 -25.59 -48.23 -19.05
N ILE A 13 -25.74 -49.17 -18.11
CA ILE A 13 -25.45 -48.94 -16.69
C ILE A 13 -23.94 -48.76 -16.47
N VAL A 14 -23.10 -49.59 -17.11
CA VAL A 14 -21.63 -49.45 -17.02
C VAL A 14 -21.18 -48.12 -17.63
N LEU A 15 -21.77 -47.69 -18.76
CA LEU A 15 -21.44 -46.40 -19.36
C LEU A 15 -21.86 -45.22 -18.45
N PHE A 16 -23.01 -45.31 -17.78
CA PHE A 16 -23.51 -44.28 -16.87
C PHE A 16 -22.68 -44.20 -15.58
N VAL A 17 -22.27 -45.34 -15.02
CA VAL A 17 -21.38 -45.40 -13.85
C VAL A 17 -19.98 -44.86 -14.19
N MET A 18 -19.46 -45.17 -15.39
CA MET A 18 -18.20 -44.60 -15.89
C MET A 18 -18.31 -43.08 -16.07
N LEU A 19 -19.42 -42.58 -16.64
CA LEU A 19 -19.63 -41.14 -16.80
C LEU A 19 -19.70 -40.42 -15.46
N LEU A 20 -20.43 -40.99 -14.49
CA LEU A 20 -20.51 -40.44 -13.12
C LEU A 20 -19.16 -40.45 -12.41
N ALA A 21 -18.34 -41.50 -12.60
CA ALA A 21 -17.00 -41.57 -12.03
C ALA A 21 -16.06 -40.51 -12.64
N VAL A 22 -16.18 -40.22 -13.94
CA VAL A 22 -15.42 -39.16 -14.62
C VAL A 22 -15.85 -37.77 -14.16
N VAL A 23 -17.16 -37.52 -13.97
CA VAL A 23 -17.66 -36.24 -13.44
C VAL A 23 -17.20 -36.04 -11.99
N PHE A 24 -17.26 -37.07 -11.13
CA PHE A 24 -16.80 -37.01 -9.74
C PHE A 24 -15.27 -36.78 -9.63
N SER A 25 -14.49 -37.37 -10.53
CA SER A 25 -13.04 -37.14 -10.57
C SER A 25 -12.67 -35.76 -11.16
N LEU A 26 -13.46 -35.19 -12.08
CA LEU A 26 -13.29 -33.79 -12.50
C LEU A 26 -13.60 -32.79 -11.37
N SER A 27 -14.63 -33.04 -10.55
CA SER A 27 -15.00 -32.16 -9.42
C SER A 27 -13.88 -32.07 -8.36
N THR A 28 -13.22 -33.19 -8.05
CA THR A 28 -12.13 -33.22 -7.05
C THR A 28 -10.84 -32.57 -7.56
N VAL A 29 -10.58 -32.57 -8.87
CA VAL A 29 -9.43 -31.85 -9.48
C VAL A 29 -9.67 -30.34 -9.49
N PHE A 30 -10.92 -29.90 -9.73
CA PHE A 30 -11.27 -28.48 -9.72
C PHE A 30 -11.15 -27.85 -8.32
N GLU A 31 -11.53 -28.55 -7.26
CA GLU A 31 -11.33 -28.08 -5.88
C GLU A 31 -9.84 -27.94 -5.50
N ARG A 32 -8.99 -28.88 -5.95
CA ARG A 32 -7.55 -28.81 -5.65
C ARG A 32 -6.85 -27.62 -6.32
N SER A 33 -7.24 -27.24 -7.53
CA SER A 33 -6.67 -26.07 -8.22
C SER A 33 -7.10 -24.73 -7.60
N VAL A 34 -8.36 -24.60 -7.13
CA VAL A 34 -8.82 -23.37 -6.47
C VAL A 34 -8.13 -23.17 -5.12
N VAL A 35 -7.87 -24.26 -4.36
CA VAL A 35 -7.17 -24.18 -3.08
C VAL A 35 -5.70 -23.80 -3.26
N ALA A 36 -5.01 -24.32 -4.28
CA ALA A 36 -3.59 -24.02 -4.52
C ALA A 36 -3.33 -22.59 -5.02
N GLN A 37 -4.30 -21.94 -5.65
CA GLN A 37 -4.18 -20.52 -6.06
C GLN A 37 -4.53 -19.55 -4.92
N ASN A 38 -5.25 -20.00 -3.90
CA ASN A 38 -5.65 -19.14 -2.77
C ASN A 38 -4.59 -19.02 -1.67
N THR A 39 -3.46 -19.74 -1.78
CA THR A 39 -2.31 -19.64 -0.86
C THR A 39 -1.30 -18.54 -1.25
N SER A 40 -1.56 -17.77 -2.32
CA SER A 40 -0.88 -16.49 -2.58
C SER A 40 -1.63 -15.30 -1.98
N LYS A 41 -2.56 -15.52 -1.04
CA LYS A 41 -3.06 -14.43 -0.21
C LYS A 41 -1.87 -13.97 0.64
N ALA A 42 -1.37 -12.77 0.33
CA ALA A 42 -0.36 -12.08 1.10
C ALA A 42 -0.63 -12.32 2.59
N VAL A 43 0.40 -12.76 3.32
CA VAL A 43 0.37 -12.88 4.76
C VAL A 43 0.09 -11.49 5.32
N THR A 44 -1.17 -11.16 5.51
CA THR A 44 -1.59 -10.04 6.35
C THR A 44 -1.42 -10.52 7.78
N PRO A 45 -0.50 -9.95 8.57
CA PRO A 45 -0.45 -10.25 9.99
C PRO A 45 -1.79 -9.86 10.64
N SER A 46 -2.31 -10.74 11.51
CA SER A 46 -3.52 -10.51 12.31
C SER A 46 -3.21 -9.66 13.55
N PRO A 47 -4.20 -8.98 14.16
CA PRO A 47 -4.01 -7.74 14.88
C PRO A 47 -3.64 -7.97 16.35
N THR A 48 -2.50 -7.46 16.76
CA THR A 48 -2.39 -6.79 18.07
C THR A 48 -3.32 -5.56 18.05
N PRO A 49 -3.47 -4.72 19.09
CA PRO A 49 -3.92 -3.36 18.88
C PRO A 49 -2.80 -2.61 18.11
N GLU A 50 -2.59 -3.02 16.86
CA GLU A 50 -1.80 -2.36 15.85
C GLU A 50 -2.39 -0.97 15.75
N PHE A 51 -1.53 0.03 15.81
CA PHE A 51 -1.93 1.41 15.94
C PHE A 51 -2.98 1.79 14.87
N ASP A 52 -4.18 2.18 15.30
CA ASP A 52 -5.22 2.65 14.39
C ASP A 52 -4.93 4.10 13.94
N GLN A 53 -4.27 4.20 12.79
CA GLN A 53 -3.92 5.46 12.17
C GLN A 53 -5.14 6.30 11.78
N GLU A 54 -6.22 5.68 11.31
CA GLU A 54 -7.39 6.41 10.86
C GLU A 54 -8.18 6.98 12.05
N ALA A 55 -8.33 6.22 13.12
CA ALA A 55 -8.88 6.74 14.38
C ALA A 55 -8.01 7.84 14.98
N ALA A 56 -6.68 7.70 14.93
CA ALA A 56 -5.77 8.75 15.38
C ALA A 56 -5.94 10.04 14.55
N LEU A 57 -6.03 9.93 13.22
CA LEU A 57 -6.28 11.07 12.33
C LEU A 57 -7.68 11.68 12.53
N ALA A 58 -8.71 10.87 12.78
CA ALA A 58 -10.05 11.36 13.09
C ALA A 58 -10.05 12.20 14.38
N LYS A 59 -9.39 11.70 15.44
CA LYS A 59 -9.21 12.46 16.70
C LYS A 59 -8.43 13.76 16.46
N LEU A 60 -7.39 13.73 15.62
CA LEU A 60 -6.63 14.94 15.26
C LEU A 60 -7.52 15.96 14.54
N ARG A 61 -8.35 15.52 13.59
CA ARG A 61 -9.28 16.37 12.83
C ARG A 61 -10.33 17.01 13.75
N GLU A 62 -10.92 16.24 14.66
CA GLU A 62 -11.90 16.80 15.59
C GLU A 62 -11.28 17.88 16.49
N ARG A 63 -10.05 17.69 16.97
CA ARG A 63 -9.35 18.71 17.78
C ARG A 63 -9.05 20.01 17.05
N ILE A 64 -9.01 20.00 15.71
CA ILE A 64 -8.74 21.18 14.89
C ILE A 64 -10.00 21.72 14.21
N LYS A 65 -11.18 21.24 14.60
CA LYS A 65 -12.45 21.66 14.02
C LYS A 65 -12.61 23.18 14.09
N GLY A 66 -12.86 23.81 12.94
CA GLY A 66 -12.95 25.27 12.80
C GLY A 66 -11.60 25.99 12.72
N LYS A 67 -10.47 25.28 12.80
CA LYS A 67 -9.10 25.81 12.70
C LYS A 67 -8.32 25.22 11.52
N GLU A 68 -8.97 24.49 10.63
CA GLU A 68 -8.33 23.71 9.57
C GLU A 68 -7.59 24.58 8.55
N LYS A 69 -8.06 25.82 8.38
CA LYS A 69 -7.49 26.81 7.47
C LYS A 69 -6.39 27.67 8.11
N LEU A 70 -6.26 27.65 9.43
CA LEU A 70 -5.21 28.40 10.11
C LEU A 70 -3.83 27.78 9.80
N PRO A 71 -2.76 28.59 9.82
CA PRO A 71 -1.39 28.11 9.70
C PRO A 71 -1.10 27.01 10.73
N ALA A 72 -0.41 25.96 10.28
CA ALA A 72 -0.13 24.77 11.09
C ALA A 72 0.61 25.10 12.39
N GLU A 73 1.50 26.09 12.39
CA GLU A 73 2.26 26.56 13.54
C GLU A 73 1.41 27.25 14.60
N GLU A 74 0.22 27.74 14.25
CA GLU A 74 -0.73 28.32 15.21
C GLU A 74 -1.58 27.24 15.88
N VAL A 75 -1.78 26.10 15.22
CA VAL A 75 -2.66 25.00 15.68
C VAL A 75 -1.87 23.86 16.33
N PHE A 76 -0.67 23.57 15.84
CA PHE A 76 0.17 22.47 16.28
C PHE A 76 1.51 22.96 16.82
N LYS A 77 2.04 22.24 17.81
CA LYS A 77 3.35 22.53 18.40
C LYS A 77 4.48 21.96 17.53
N ASN A 78 5.62 22.65 17.54
CA ASN A 78 6.88 22.20 16.91
C ASN A 78 6.80 22.00 15.38
N ILE A 79 6.15 22.93 14.68
CA ILE A 79 6.16 23.02 13.22
C ILE A 79 7.42 23.78 12.77
N LYS A 80 8.26 23.10 11.98
CA LYS A 80 9.52 23.65 11.45
C LYS A 80 9.44 23.89 9.94
N ASN A 81 9.20 22.82 9.16
CA ASN A 81 9.25 22.86 7.70
C ASN A 81 7.91 23.24 7.03
N PHE A 82 6.80 23.18 7.77
CA PHE A 82 5.45 23.38 7.23
C PHE A 82 4.79 24.67 7.75
N LYS A 83 5.58 25.71 8.01
CA LYS A 83 5.03 27.01 8.40
C LYS A 83 4.15 27.58 7.27
N GLY A 84 3.04 28.22 7.63
CA GLY A 84 2.04 28.76 6.71
C GLY A 84 1.14 27.72 6.02
N VAL A 85 1.43 26.42 6.16
CA VAL A 85 0.58 25.37 5.60
C VAL A 85 -0.69 25.25 6.43
N PRO A 86 -1.90 25.20 5.83
CA PRO A 86 -3.13 25.01 6.59
C PRO A 86 -3.11 23.75 7.47
N ALA A 87 -3.58 23.84 8.71
CA ALA A 87 -3.56 22.73 9.67
C ALA A 87 -4.24 21.45 9.14
N GLY A 88 -5.36 21.58 8.43
CA GLY A 88 -6.03 20.43 7.80
C GLY A 88 -5.18 19.80 6.69
N ARG A 89 -4.46 20.62 5.92
CA ARG A 89 -3.54 20.16 4.86
C ARG A 89 -2.33 19.45 5.45
N LEU A 90 -1.83 19.89 6.61
CA LEU A 90 -0.74 19.20 7.30
C LEU A 90 -1.08 17.73 7.59
N LEU A 91 -2.30 17.46 8.09
CA LEU A 91 -2.72 16.08 8.36
C LEU A 91 -2.76 15.22 7.09
N ALA A 92 -3.19 15.79 5.97
CA ALA A 92 -3.16 15.11 4.67
C ALA A 92 -1.74 14.84 4.19
N ILE A 93 -0.82 15.79 4.37
CA ILE A 93 0.61 15.62 4.05
C ILE A 93 1.19 14.47 4.88
N MET A 94 0.93 14.41 6.18
CA MET A 94 1.44 13.33 7.03
C MET A 94 0.92 11.96 6.58
N ARG A 95 -0.39 11.85 6.29
CA ARG A 95 -1.02 10.59 5.85
C ARG A 95 -0.52 10.14 4.47
N PHE A 96 -0.57 11.01 3.47
CA PHE A 96 -0.35 10.62 2.08
C PHE A 96 1.07 10.91 1.60
N GLY A 97 1.63 12.06 1.99
CA GLY A 97 2.96 12.47 1.58
C GLY A 97 4.08 11.70 2.29
N TYR A 98 3.88 11.34 3.56
CA TYR A 98 4.86 10.60 4.35
C TYR A 98 4.48 9.14 4.54
N ALA A 99 3.46 8.85 5.35
CA ALA A 99 3.14 7.48 5.76
C ALA A 99 2.93 6.54 4.56
N ARG A 100 2.03 6.91 3.63
CA ARG A 100 1.79 6.12 2.42
C ARG A 100 3.00 6.03 1.50
N SER A 101 3.75 7.12 1.31
CA SER A 101 4.92 7.12 0.41
C SER A 101 6.05 6.21 0.88
N LEU A 102 6.18 6.03 2.20
CA LEU A 102 7.19 5.19 2.85
C LEU A 102 6.68 3.78 3.21
N GLY A 103 5.38 3.50 3.02
CA GLY A 103 4.76 2.22 3.39
C GLY A 103 4.72 1.96 4.90
N VAL A 104 4.61 3.02 5.70
CA VAL A 104 4.61 2.94 7.17
C VAL A 104 3.36 3.59 7.75
N ASP A 105 3.14 3.41 9.05
CA ASP A 105 2.17 4.18 9.81
C ASP A 105 2.79 5.43 10.48
N CYS A 106 1.94 6.26 11.10
CA CYS A 106 2.35 7.45 11.81
C CYS A 106 3.33 7.17 12.95
N THR A 107 3.30 5.98 13.55
CA THR A 107 4.18 5.62 14.67
C THR A 107 5.62 5.45 14.22
N HIS A 108 5.89 5.21 12.93
CA HIS A 108 7.26 5.14 12.44
C HIS A 108 8.06 6.43 12.78
N CYS A 109 7.41 7.60 12.63
CA CYS A 109 8.01 8.91 12.90
C CYS A 109 7.55 9.55 14.21
N HIS A 110 6.38 9.18 14.74
CA HIS A 110 5.80 9.84 15.90
C HIS A 110 5.64 8.91 17.11
N VAL A 111 5.56 9.53 18.28
CA VAL A 111 5.04 8.90 19.50
C VAL A 111 3.55 9.21 19.57
N PRO A 112 2.65 8.20 19.54
CA PRO A 112 1.21 8.42 19.64
C PRO A 112 0.86 9.28 20.86
N GLY A 113 -0.03 10.26 20.67
CA GLY A 113 -0.39 11.22 21.73
C GLY A 113 0.63 12.35 21.95
N LYS A 114 1.91 12.13 21.64
CA LYS A 114 2.99 13.14 21.75
C LYS A 114 3.49 13.58 20.37
N TRP A 115 2.60 14.03 19.49
CA TRP A 115 2.89 14.36 18.09
C TRP A 115 4.02 15.38 17.89
N ALA A 116 4.23 16.29 18.83
CA ALA A 116 5.29 17.29 18.81
C ALA A 116 6.67 16.75 19.22
N SER A 117 6.73 15.58 19.89
CA SER A 117 7.97 14.98 20.40
C SER A 117 9.00 14.72 19.30
N GLU A 118 10.27 14.87 19.64
CA GLU A 118 11.44 14.59 18.79
C GLU A 118 12.19 13.32 19.23
N GLU A 119 11.60 12.51 20.11
CA GLU A 119 12.22 11.28 20.66
C GLU A 119 12.65 10.29 19.56
N LYS A 120 11.93 10.24 18.43
CA LYS A 120 12.23 9.35 17.31
C LYS A 120 13.11 10.05 16.27
N LYS A 121 14.32 9.53 16.08
CA LYS A 121 15.28 10.01 15.05
C LYS A 121 14.70 10.02 13.63
N THR A 122 13.80 9.09 13.32
CA THR A 122 13.07 9.01 12.03
C THR A 122 12.33 10.30 11.70
N LYS A 123 11.81 11.02 12.71
CA LYS A 123 11.20 12.34 12.53
C LYS A 123 12.19 13.38 12.02
N GLN A 124 13.40 13.40 12.59
CA GLN A 124 14.44 14.33 12.17
C GLN A 124 14.90 14.00 10.74
N ILE A 125 15.12 12.72 10.43
CA ILE A 125 15.43 12.27 9.06
C ILE A 125 14.36 12.73 8.08
N ALA A 126 13.07 12.59 8.41
CA ALA A 126 11.96 13.03 7.56
C ALA A 126 11.96 14.55 7.32
N ARG A 127 12.42 15.37 8.28
CA ARG A 127 12.58 16.82 8.10
C ARG A 127 13.74 17.15 7.16
N ASP A 128 14.83 16.41 7.26
CA ASP A 128 15.99 16.65 6.40
C ASP A 128 15.71 16.19 4.96
N MET A 129 15.02 15.05 4.79
CA MET A 129 14.51 14.61 3.48
C MET A 129 13.51 15.60 2.86
N HIS A 130 12.67 16.25 3.67
CA HIS A 130 11.78 17.31 3.18
C HIS A 130 12.56 18.49 2.61
N LYS A 131 13.61 18.94 3.30
CA LYS A 131 14.46 20.04 2.82
C LYS A 131 15.17 19.64 1.52
N MET A 132 15.68 18.42 1.45
CA MET A 132 16.29 17.88 0.23
C MET A 132 15.32 17.89 -0.95
N ALA A 133 14.09 17.38 -0.77
CA ALA A 133 13.07 17.41 -1.82
C ALA A 133 12.70 18.85 -2.22
N GLY A 134 12.64 19.76 -1.24
CA GLY A 134 12.45 21.19 -1.47
C GLY A 134 13.54 21.80 -2.36
N ALA A 135 14.82 21.50 -2.08
CA ALA A 135 15.95 21.96 -2.88
C ALA A 135 15.92 21.36 -4.31
N ILE A 136 15.66 20.05 -4.44
CA ILE A 136 15.51 19.41 -5.75
C ILE A 136 14.45 20.12 -6.59
N ASN A 137 13.26 20.36 -6.02
CA ASN A 137 12.16 20.98 -6.76
C ASN A 137 12.35 22.48 -7.01
N GLY A 138 12.77 23.22 -5.98
CA GLY A 138 12.82 24.68 -5.99
C GLY A 138 14.08 25.25 -6.65
N GLU A 139 15.15 24.46 -6.73
CA GLU A 139 16.44 24.89 -7.25
C GLU A 139 16.83 24.07 -8.48
N LEU A 140 17.01 22.75 -8.33
CA LEU A 140 17.58 21.93 -9.41
C LEU A 140 16.61 21.78 -10.61
N LEU A 141 15.39 21.33 -10.36
CA LEU A 141 14.40 21.11 -11.42
C LEU A 141 13.89 22.43 -12.00
N LYS A 142 13.66 23.44 -11.14
CA LYS A 142 13.22 24.76 -11.58
C LYS A 142 14.19 25.40 -12.58
N ASN A 143 15.50 25.20 -12.39
CA ASN A 143 16.55 25.78 -13.22
C ASN A 143 16.99 24.88 -14.38
N MET A 144 16.33 23.73 -14.60
CA MET A 144 16.69 22.79 -15.65
C MET A 144 16.00 23.14 -16.97
N GLU A 145 16.65 23.94 -17.81
CA GLU A 145 16.11 24.40 -19.10
C GLU A 145 15.71 23.25 -20.05
N SER A 146 16.45 22.14 -20.01
CA SER A 146 16.16 20.93 -20.81
C SER A 146 14.82 20.26 -20.48
N LEU A 147 14.15 20.68 -19.40
CA LEU A 147 12.77 20.29 -19.14
C LEU A 147 11.78 20.91 -20.13
N GLY A 148 12.14 22.00 -20.83
CA GLY A 148 11.29 22.60 -21.86
C GLY A 148 9.92 23.02 -21.33
N GLY A 149 9.86 23.53 -20.10
CA GLY A 149 8.60 23.92 -19.43
C GLY A 149 7.82 22.78 -18.77
N ARG A 150 8.30 21.52 -18.84
CA ARG A 150 7.68 20.41 -18.10
C ARG A 150 7.76 20.66 -16.58
N GLN A 151 6.62 20.55 -15.90
CA GLN A 151 6.56 20.56 -14.44
C GLN A 151 6.99 19.21 -13.86
N ALA A 152 8.30 19.01 -13.78
CA ALA A 152 8.88 17.89 -13.05
C ALA A 152 8.79 18.17 -11.53
N ILE A 153 8.36 17.16 -10.77
CA ILE A 153 8.34 17.21 -9.30
C ILE A 153 8.90 15.89 -8.77
N VAL A 154 9.82 16.00 -7.83
CA VAL A 154 10.28 14.90 -6.98
C VAL A 154 9.53 14.98 -5.65
N ASN A 155 8.98 13.86 -5.22
CA ASN A 155 8.40 13.71 -3.89
C ASN A 155 8.89 12.40 -3.25
N CYS A 156 8.43 12.11 -2.03
CA CYS A 156 8.85 10.93 -1.30
C CYS A 156 8.59 9.63 -2.10
N THR A 157 7.46 9.54 -2.80
CA THR A 157 7.09 8.37 -3.61
C THR A 157 8.05 8.13 -4.77
N THR A 158 8.67 9.18 -5.35
CA THR A 158 9.62 9.04 -6.46
C THR A 158 10.74 8.06 -6.11
N CYS A 159 11.27 8.13 -4.88
CA CYS A 159 12.35 7.26 -4.42
C CYS A 159 11.87 6.10 -3.55
N HIS A 160 11.01 6.37 -2.57
CA HIS A 160 10.62 5.36 -1.58
C HIS A 160 9.65 4.32 -2.13
N ARG A 161 8.72 4.71 -3.02
CA ARG A 161 7.76 3.79 -3.66
C ARG A 161 7.04 2.82 -2.70
N GLY A 162 6.72 3.28 -1.49
CA GLY A 162 6.08 2.45 -0.47
C GLY A 162 7.04 1.65 0.40
N GLU A 163 8.35 1.92 0.35
CA GLU A 163 9.37 1.27 1.15
C GLU A 163 10.17 2.29 1.97
N VAL A 164 10.48 1.94 3.23
CA VAL A 164 11.25 2.82 4.13
C VAL A 164 12.64 3.11 3.57
N LYS A 165 13.24 2.14 2.90
CA LYS A 165 14.56 2.26 2.26
C LYS A 165 14.39 2.17 0.74
N PRO A 166 14.73 3.23 -0.01
CA PRO A 166 14.72 3.18 -1.46
C PRO A 166 15.64 2.06 -1.99
N ALA A 167 15.24 1.43 -3.10
CA ALA A 167 16.07 0.45 -3.78
C ALA A 167 17.33 1.13 -4.34
N THR A 168 18.48 0.48 -4.17
CA THR A 168 19.77 0.93 -4.73
C THR A 168 20.07 0.32 -6.09
N ASN A 169 19.28 -0.67 -6.51
CA ASN A 169 19.37 -1.31 -7.80
C ASN A 169 17.96 -1.61 -8.35
N LEU A 170 17.89 -1.79 -9.67
CA LEU A 170 16.67 -2.27 -10.31
C LEU A 170 16.67 -3.80 -10.33
N PRO A 171 15.49 -4.45 -10.25
CA PRO A 171 15.39 -5.88 -10.51
C PRO A 171 15.98 -6.21 -11.89
N ARG A 172 16.69 -7.35 -12.00
CA ARG A 172 17.16 -7.83 -13.30
C ARG A 172 15.97 -7.98 -14.26
N PRO A 173 16.09 -7.59 -15.53
CA PRO A 173 15.06 -7.88 -16.53
C PRO A 173 14.73 -9.37 -16.51
N LYS A 174 13.45 -9.71 -16.61
CA LYS A 174 13.08 -11.11 -16.86
C LYS A 174 13.67 -11.52 -18.21
N PRO A 175 14.24 -12.73 -18.33
CA PRO A 175 14.61 -13.25 -19.64
C PRO A 175 13.38 -13.19 -20.54
N ASN A 176 13.56 -12.80 -21.80
CA ASN A 176 12.49 -12.88 -22.78
C ASN A 176 12.00 -14.33 -22.79
N SER A 177 10.72 -14.55 -22.52
CA SER A 177 10.09 -15.81 -22.88
C SER A 177 9.94 -15.78 -24.39
N GLU A 178 10.88 -16.42 -25.09
CA GLU A 178 10.72 -16.79 -26.49
C GLU A 178 9.55 -17.75 -26.69
#